data_AF-A0A2V8T241-F1
#
_entry.id   AF-A0A2V8T241-F1
#
_cell.length_a   1.000
_cell.length_b   1.000
_cell.length_c   1.000
_cell.angle_alpha   90.00
_cell.angle_beta   90.00
_cell.angle_gamma   90.00
#
_symmetry.space_group_name_H-M   'P 1'
#
loop_
_entity.id
_entity.type
_entity.pdbx_description
1 polymer ?
#
loop_
_entity_poly.entity_id
_entity_poly.type
_entity_poly.pdbx_seq_one_letter_code
_entity_poly.pdbx_strand_id
1 'polypeptide(L)'
;MSRAIKHEEAMMPELELTVPEKAIGLLPIVAPILGAVLLIVIRIQAGRPVGFIYSDALVMLALISYICAAVLLVTNLFVKEDVLNRLGLITTALGYCFNLSGWMIRWVEAGDKEGWKAGINGVWRYFPLDNLYALTLGFCAGAALTTLVVIRKPKYRALGAMSMPILVVVLALGMMLGSGISTLPPILDSYWRPIHVSIATLAYGVCLFSFGLAFAYLLKDG
;
A
#
# COMPACT_ATOMS: atom_id res chain seq x y z
N MET A 1 6.30 17.44 -68.05
CA MET A 1 5.07 17.39 -67.21
C MET A 1 5.35 16.45 -66.04
N SER A 2 5.69 16.98 -64.86
CA SER A 2 5.88 16.19 -63.64
C SER A 2 4.82 16.63 -62.64
N ARG A 3 3.96 15.71 -62.20
CA ARG A 3 2.91 15.95 -61.20
C ARG A 3 3.56 15.94 -59.83
N ALA A 4 3.62 17.11 -59.18
CA ALA A 4 3.95 17.19 -57.76
C ALA A 4 2.78 16.63 -56.94
N ILE A 5 3.03 15.56 -56.21
CA ILE A 5 2.11 14.97 -55.25
C ILE A 5 2.10 15.90 -54.03
N LYS A 6 0.93 16.48 -53.69
CA LYS A 6 0.73 17.18 -52.42
C LYS A 6 0.77 16.13 -51.31
N HIS A 7 1.76 16.22 -50.43
CA HIS A 7 1.69 15.53 -49.14
C HIS A 7 0.62 16.23 -48.30
N GLU A 8 -0.48 15.53 -48.05
CA GLU A 8 -1.45 15.89 -47.03
C GLU A 8 -0.80 15.56 -45.68
N GLU A 9 -0.35 16.58 -44.96
CA GLU A 9 0.02 16.43 -43.55
C GLU A 9 -1.20 15.92 -42.80
N ALA A 10 -1.13 14.67 -42.35
CA ALA A 10 -2.12 14.10 -41.47
C ALA A 10 -2.21 14.97 -40.22
N MET A 11 -3.30 15.74 -40.11
CA MET A 11 -3.71 16.41 -38.89
C MET A 11 -3.97 15.32 -37.85
N MET A 12 -2.92 14.94 -37.11
CA MET A 12 -3.11 14.15 -35.91
C MET A 12 -3.88 15.04 -34.94
N PRO A 13 -5.11 14.66 -34.54
CA PRO A 13 -5.79 15.41 -33.49
C PRO A 13 -4.89 15.33 -32.26
N GLU A 14 -4.35 16.47 -31.82
CA GLU A 14 -3.77 16.57 -30.49
C GLU A 14 -4.86 16.15 -29.54
N LEU A 15 -4.72 14.94 -28.99
CA LEU A 15 -5.58 14.43 -27.96
C LEU A 15 -5.26 15.26 -26.71
N GLU A 16 -5.81 16.48 -26.63
CA GLU A 16 -5.84 17.28 -25.42
C GLU A 16 -6.71 16.53 -24.40
N LEU A 17 -6.09 15.56 -23.75
CA LEU A 17 -6.63 14.88 -22.59
C LEU A 17 -6.59 15.92 -21.46
N THR A 18 -7.59 16.80 -21.39
CA THR A 18 -7.77 17.75 -20.30
C THR A 18 -8.15 16.98 -19.03
N VAL A 19 -7.17 16.32 -18.42
CA VAL A 19 -7.34 15.60 -17.16
C VAL A 19 -7.63 16.65 -16.09
N PRO A 20 -8.79 16.61 -15.41
CA PRO A 20 -9.14 17.62 -14.44
C PRO A 20 -8.06 17.71 -13.35
N GLU A 21 -7.68 18.92 -12.94
CA GLU A 21 -6.59 19.20 -12.00
C GLU A 21 -6.70 18.39 -10.68
N LYS A 22 -7.94 18.09 -10.26
CA LYS A 22 -8.25 17.20 -9.13
C LYS A 22 -7.77 15.75 -9.34
N ALA A 23 -7.84 15.23 -10.57
CA ALA A 23 -7.38 13.88 -10.92
C ALA A 23 -5.84 13.79 -10.93
N ILE A 24 -5.14 14.85 -11.36
CA ILE A 24 -3.67 14.94 -11.23
C ILE A 24 -3.27 14.88 -9.75
N GLY A 25 -4.06 15.53 -8.89
CA GLY A 25 -3.90 15.42 -7.45
C GLY A 25 -3.99 13.98 -6.94
N LEU A 26 -4.91 13.16 -7.44
CA LEU A 26 -5.12 11.79 -6.95
C LEU A 26 -4.06 10.78 -7.44
N LEU A 27 -3.23 11.13 -8.42
CA LEU A 27 -2.21 10.26 -9.01
C LEU A 27 -1.34 9.49 -8.00
N PRO A 28 -0.69 10.11 -6.99
CA PRO A 28 0.15 9.38 -6.03
C PRO A 28 -0.61 8.40 -5.13
N ILE A 29 -1.95 8.40 -5.15
CA ILE A 29 -2.79 7.42 -4.45
C ILE A 29 -3.27 6.35 -5.43
N VAL A 30 -3.79 6.77 -6.59
CA VAL A 30 -4.38 5.85 -7.58
C VAL A 30 -3.29 5.04 -8.28
N ALA A 31 -2.18 5.64 -8.66
CA ALA A 31 -1.09 4.97 -9.35
C ALA A 31 -0.51 3.77 -8.59
N PRO A 32 -0.17 3.85 -7.28
CA PRO A 32 0.33 2.69 -6.57
C PRO A 32 -0.73 1.61 -6.35
N ILE A 33 -2.02 1.96 -6.26
CA ILE A 33 -3.11 0.96 -6.22
C ILE A 33 -3.17 0.21 -7.54
N LEU A 34 -3.17 0.93 -8.67
CA LEU A 34 -3.15 0.32 -9.99
C LEU A 34 -1.90 -0.53 -10.22
N GLY A 35 -0.73 -0.05 -9.77
CA GLY A 35 0.52 -0.81 -9.80
C GLY A 35 0.43 -2.10 -8.98
N ALA A 36 -0.20 -2.05 -7.80
CA ALA A 36 -0.40 -3.23 -6.99
C ALA A 36 -1.36 -4.23 -7.64
N VAL A 37 -2.47 -3.75 -8.19
CA VAL A 37 -3.42 -4.59 -8.96
C VAL A 37 -2.71 -5.23 -10.16
N LEU A 38 -1.88 -4.48 -10.88
CA LEU A 38 -1.10 -5.01 -11.99
C LEU A 38 -0.17 -6.14 -11.54
N LEU A 39 0.57 -5.96 -10.45
CA LEU A 39 1.45 -7.00 -9.90
C LEU A 39 0.68 -8.26 -9.48
N ILE A 40 -0.50 -8.09 -8.88
CA ILE A 40 -1.39 -9.20 -8.51
C ILE A 40 -1.87 -9.95 -9.77
N VAL A 41 -2.34 -9.22 -10.79
CA VAL A 41 -2.81 -9.81 -12.06
C VAL A 41 -1.69 -10.57 -12.76
N ILE A 42 -0.49 -9.97 -12.84
CA ILE A 42 0.70 -10.62 -13.38
C ILE A 42 0.99 -11.91 -12.60
N ARG A 43 0.93 -11.86 -11.26
CA ARG A 43 1.15 -13.03 -10.41
C ARG A 43 0.13 -14.13 -10.65
N ILE A 44 -1.15 -13.80 -10.87
CA ILE A 44 -2.20 -14.79 -11.17
C ILE A 44 -2.00 -15.39 -12.56
N GLN A 45 -1.70 -14.57 -13.58
CA GLN A 45 -1.49 -15.03 -14.95
C GLN A 45 -0.24 -15.89 -15.12
N ALA A 46 0.82 -15.59 -14.35
CA ALA A 46 2.06 -16.38 -14.34
C ALA A 46 1.90 -17.79 -13.75
N GLY A 47 0.71 -18.17 -13.27
CA GLY A 47 0.43 -19.52 -12.76
C GLY A 47 1.01 -19.74 -11.37
N ARG A 48 1.57 -20.92 -11.08
CA ARG A 48 2.38 -21.19 -9.87
C ARG A 48 3.86 -21.05 -10.25
N PRO A 49 4.48 -19.87 -10.21
CA PRO A 49 5.88 -19.76 -10.58
C PRO A 49 6.70 -20.09 -9.34
N VAL A 50 7.46 -21.17 -9.42
CA VAL A 50 8.60 -21.41 -8.54
C VAL A 50 9.68 -20.37 -8.91
N GLY A 51 9.50 -19.08 -8.56
CA GLY A 51 10.54 -18.07 -8.83
C GLY A 51 10.14 -16.59 -9.03
N PHE A 52 8.89 -16.25 -9.37
CA PHE A 52 8.55 -14.89 -9.83
C PHE A 52 7.56 -14.19 -8.89
N ILE A 53 8.01 -13.09 -8.26
CA ILE A 53 7.27 -12.21 -7.34
C ILE A 53 6.80 -12.91 -6.03
N TYR A 54 7.71 -13.01 -5.06
CA TYR A 54 7.39 -13.49 -3.71
C TYR A 54 6.81 -12.38 -2.82
N SER A 55 5.84 -12.72 -1.97
CA SER A 55 5.30 -11.79 -0.96
C SER A 55 6.41 -11.12 -0.16
N ASP A 56 7.39 -11.91 0.29
CA ASP A 56 8.42 -11.47 1.23
C ASP A 56 9.40 -10.50 0.57
N ALA A 57 9.74 -10.72 -0.70
CA ALA A 57 10.58 -9.83 -1.48
C ALA A 57 9.91 -8.46 -1.68
N LEU A 58 8.61 -8.45 -1.97
CA LEU A 58 7.84 -7.21 -2.09
C LEU A 58 7.73 -6.48 -0.76
N VAL A 59 7.51 -7.20 0.35
CA VAL A 59 7.49 -6.60 1.69
C VAL A 59 8.85 -6.02 2.06
N MET A 60 9.96 -6.66 1.67
CA MET A 60 11.30 -6.11 1.88
C MET A 60 11.53 -4.82 1.06
N LEU A 61 11.11 -4.80 -0.21
CA LEU A 61 11.15 -3.59 -1.04
C LEU A 61 10.26 -2.48 -0.47
N ALA A 62 9.11 -2.84 0.10
CA ALA A 62 8.24 -1.91 0.81
C ALA A 62 8.92 -1.30 2.02
N LEU A 63 9.58 -2.12 2.85
CA LEU A 63 10.32 -1.66 4.02
C LEU A 63 11.44 -0.69 3.63
N ILE A 64 12.25 -1.02 2.62
CA ILE A 64 13.32 -0.14 2.11
C ILE A 64 12.71 1.19 1.66
N SER A 65 11.63 1.15 0.89
CA SER A 65 10.94 2.34 0.40
C SER A 65 10.39 3.19 1.53
N TYR A 66 9.82 2.57 2.57
CA TYR A 66 9.32 3.27 3.76
C TYR A 66 10.43 3.86 4.62
N ILE A 67 11.59 3.20 4.74
CA ILE A 67 12.77 3.78 5.39
C ILE A 67 13.23 5.03 4.65
N CYS A 68 13.37 4.95 3.31
CA CYS A 68 13.72 6.11 2.50
C CYS A 68 12.70 7.24 2.65
N ALA A 69 11.40 6.92 2.64
CA ALA A 69 10.34 7.89 2.84
C ALA A 69 10.38 8.54 4.23
N ALA A 70 10.60 7.75 5.28
CA ALA A 70 10.71 8.23 6.66
C ALA A 70 11.87 9.23 6.78
N VAL A 71 13.04 8.89 6.24
CA VAL A 71 14.20 9.79 6.24
C VAL A 71 13.87 11.08 5.48
N LEU A 72 13.41 10.98 4.23
CA LEU A 72 13.13 12.15 3.38
C LEU A 72 12.07 13.08 3.99
N LEU A 73 10.96 12.52 4.49
CA LEU A 73 9.85 13.31 5.03
C LEU A 73 10.18 13.91 6.39
N VAL A 74 10.92 13.21 7.25
CA VAL A 74 11.39 13.77 8.53
C VAL A 74 12.42 14.86 8.28
N THR A 75 13.40 14.66 7.39
CA THR A 75 14.35 15.71 7.00
C THR A 75 13.63 16.93 6.45
N ASN A 76 12.57 16.72 5.66
CA ASN A 76 11.77 17.81 5.12
C ASN A 76 11.06 18.66 6.20
N LEU A 77 10.86 18.16 7.42
CA LEU A 77 10.32 18.98 8.52
C LEU A 77 11.26 20.10 8.94
N PHE A 78 12.57 19.86 8.83
CA PHE A 78 13.61 20.83 9.20
C PHE A 78 14.01 21.70 8.03
N VAL A 79 14.27 21.10 6.86
CA VAL A 79 14.80 21.81 5.67
C VAL A 79 13.68 22.52 4.90
N LYS A 80 12.45 21.97 4.91
CA LYS A 80 11.26 22.53 4.24
C LYS A 80 11.45 22.75 2.72
N GLU A 81 11.98 21.75 2.04
CA GLU A 81 12.27 21.77 0.61
C GLU A 81 11.25 20.97 -0.19
N ASP A 82 10.74 21.55 -1.28
CA ASP A 82 9.69 20.91 -2.09
C ASP A 82 10.18 19.62 -2.77
N VAL A 83 11.48 19.54 -3.10
CA VAL A 83 12.09 18.34 -3.69
C VAL A 83 12.04 17.18 -2.71
N LEU A 84 12.42 17.39 -1.44
CA LEU A 84 12.40 16.35 -0.41
C LEU A 84 10.97 15.87 -0.16
N ASN A 85 10.01 16.80 -0.12
CA ASN A 85 8.59 16.46 0.01
C ASN A 85 8.11 15.58 -1.15
N ARG A 86 8.45 15.96 -2.40
CA ARG A 86 8.04 15.23 -3.60
C ARG A 86 8.67 13.83 -3.64
N LEU A 87 9.96 13.72 -3.35
CA LEU A 87 10.66 12.43 -3.30
C LEU A 87 10.11 11.55 -2.18
N GLY A 88 9.87 12.12 -0.99
CA GLY A 88 9.26 11.39 0.13
C GLY A 88 7.85 10.88 -0.19
N LEU A 89 7.06 11.64 -0.94
CA LEU A 89 5.76 11.21 -1.44
C LEU A 89 5.86 10.05 -2.44
N ILE A 90 6.79 10.14 -3.39
CA ILE A 90 7.02 9.09 -4.39
C ILE A 90 7.48 7.81 -3.71
N THR A 91 8.43 7.87 -2.78
CA THR A 91 8.93 6.70 -2.05
C THR A 91 7.85 6.10 -1.13
N THR A 92 7.00 6.93 -0.51
CA THR A 92 5.83 6.43 0.24
C THR A 92 4.85 5.71 -0.68
N ALA A 93 4.56 6.26 -1.85
CA ALA A 93 3.67 5.64 -2.84
C ALA A 93 4.23 4.31 -3.37
N LEU A 94 5.54 4.26 -3.65
CA LEU A 94 6.22 3.03 -4.05
C LEU A 94 6.18 1.97 -2.95
N GLY A 95 6.49 2.35 -1.70
CA GLY A 95 6.39 1.45 -0.56
C GLY A 95 4.98 0.92 -0.34
N TYR A 96 3.96 1.79 -0.51
CA TYR A 96 2.56 1.40 -0.45
C TYR A 96 2.18 0.41 -1.56
N CYS A 97 2.62 0.65 -2.79
CA CYS A 97 2.43 -0.26 -3.91
C CYS A 97 2.98 -1.66 -3.58
N PHE A 98 4.25 -1.74 -3.15
CA PHE A 98 4.90 -3.01 -2.83
C PHE A 98 4.27 -3.71 -1.62
N ASN A 99 3.91 -2.97 -0.56
CA ASN A 99 3.29 -3.55 0.63
C ASN A 99 1.91 -4.12 0.29
N LEU A 100 1.07 -3.35 -0.41
CA LEU A 100 -0.25 -3.79 -0.84
C LEU A 100 -0.16 -5.00 -1.77
N SER A 101 0.80 -4.98 -2.70
CA SER A 101 1.07 -6.12 -3.59
C SER A 101 1.49 -7.36 -2.80
N GLY A 102 2.44 -7.23 -1.88
CA GLY A 102 2.93 -8.36 -1.06
C GLY A 102 1.82 -8.96 -0.20
N TRP A 103 0.99 -8.11 0.41
CA TRP A 103 -0.16 -8.54 1.19
C TRP A 103 -1.21 -9.28 0.34
N MET A 104 -1.52 -8.78 -0.86
CA MET A 104 -2.49 -9.43 -1.76
C MET A 104 -1.92 -10.64 -2.52
N ILE A 105 -0.62 -10.69 -2.78
CA ILE A 105 0.01 -11.88 -3.37
C ILE A 105 0.02 -13.02 -2.36
N ARG A 106 0.19 -12.71 -1.06
CA ARG A 106 0.02 -13.68 0.02
C ARG A 106 -1.37 -14.31 0.04
N TRP A 107 -2.41 -13.55 -0.31
CA TRP A 107 -3.76 -14.08 -0.47
C TRP A 107 -3.82 -15.16 -1.56
N VAL A 108 -3.18 -14.90 -2.71
CA VAL A 108 -3.08 -15.84 -3.82
C VAL A 108 -2.26 -17.07 -3.43
N GLU A 109 -1.12 -16.88 -2.75
CA GLU A 109 -0.25 -17.98 -2.29
C GLU A 109 -0.97 -18.90 -1.28
N ALA A 110 -1.78 -18.35 -0.38
CA ALA A 110 -2.59 -19.13 0.55
C ALA A 110 -3.62 -20.00 -0.17
N GLY A 111 -4.30 -19.43 -1.18
CA GLY A 111 -5.22 -20.17 -2.04
C GLY A 111 -4.52 -21.25 -2.87
N ASP A 112 -3.37 -20.92 -3.46
CA ASP A 112 -2.57 -21.85 -4.26
C ASP A 112 -2.08 -23.05 -3.44
N LYS A 113 -1.66 -22.81 -2.18
CA LYS A 113 -1.16 -23.83 -1.25
C LYS A 113 -2.22 -24.87 -0.92
N GLU A 114 -3.45 -24.43 -0.64
CA GLU A 114 -4.56 -25.34 -0.33
C GLU A 114 -5.30 -25.81 -1.60
N GLY A 115 -4.94 -25.31 -2.78
CA GLY A 115 -5.54 -25.68 -4.07
C GLY A 115 -6.94 -25.12 -4.28
N TRP A 116 -7.23 -23.95 -3.71
CA TRP A 116 -8.52 -23.25 -3.84
C TRP A 116 -9.75 -24.13 -3.52
N LYS A 117 -9.62 -25.07 -2.58
CA LYS A 117 -10.62 -26.11 -2.26
C LYS A 117 -11.96 -25.60 -1.73
N ALA A 118 -12.05 -24.33 -1.34
CA ALA A 118 -13.17 -23.79 -0.56
C ALA A 118 -14.32 -23.13 -1.36
N GLY A 119 -14.36 -23.27 -2.70
CA GLY A 119 -15.51 -22.81 -3.51
C GLY A 119 -15.84 -21.31 -3.32
N ILE A 120 -17.13 -20.93 -3.23
CA ILE A 120 -17.57 -19.53 -2.99
C ILE A 120 -16.92 -18.90 -1.74
N ASN A 121 -16.63 -19.71 -0.72
CA ASN A 121 -15.95 -19.26 0.49
C ASN A 121 -14.43 -19.18 0.33
N GLY A 122 -13.84 -19.70 -0.75
CA GLY A 122 -12.40 -19.73 -0.97
C GLY A 122 -11.76 -18.35 -0.95
N VAL A 123 -12.38 -17.38 -1.61
CA VAL A 123 -11.93 -15.98 -1.62
C VAL A 123 -11.78 -15.44 -0.19
N TRP A 124 -12.80 -15.63 0.65
CA TRP A 124 -12.85 -15.13 2.02
C TRP A 124 -12.01 -15.95 3.00
N ARG A 125 -11.94 -17.28 2.81
CA ARG A 125 -11.14 -18.20 3.63
C ARG A 125 -9.66 -17.88 3.51
N TYR A 126 -9.17 -17.57 2.32
CA TYR A 126 -7.75 -17.29 2.10
C TYR A 126 -7.35 -15.84 2.38
N PHE A 127 -8.33 -14.96 2.65
CA PHE A 127 -8.03 -13.54 2.84
C PHE A 127 -6.98 -13.36 3.95
N PRO A 128 -5.91 -12.56 3.71
CA PRO A 128 -4.66 -12.55 4.49
C PRO A 128 -4.80 -11.81 5.83
N LEU A 129 -5.67 -12.34 6.69
CA LEU A 129 -5.96 -11.93 8.06
C LEU A 129 -5.92 -13.16 9.00
N ASP A 130 -5.08 -14.13 8.67
CA ASP A 130 -4.97 -15.44 9.33
C ASP A 130 -3.92 -15.48 10.45
N ASN A 131 -2.90 -14.63 10.36
CA ASN A 131 -1.80 -14.53 11.31
C ASN A 131 -1.43 -13.06 11.56
N LEU A 132 -0.64 -12.82 12.61
CA LEU A 132 -0.21 -11.46 12.98
C LEU A 132 0.69 -10.81 11.92
N TYR A 133 1.49 -11.59 11.20
CA TYR A 133 2.32 -11.10 10.09
C TYR A 133 1.45 -10.44 9.00
N ALA A 134 0.48 -11.19 8.46
CA ALA A 134 -0.42 -10.74 7.40
C ALA A 134 -1.32 -9.57 7.86
N LEU A 135 -1.78 -9.63 9.12
CA LEU A 135 -2.50 -8.53 9.74
C LEU A 135 -1.66 -7.25 9.78
N THR A 136 -0.38 -7.37 10.13
CA THR A 136 0.55 -6.23 10.18
C THR A 136 0.78 -5.62 8.80
N LEU A 137 0.93 -6.44 7.75
CA LEU A 137 1.07 -5.94 6.37
C LEU A 137 -0.14 -5.10 5.95
N GLY A 138 -1.35 -5.63 6.19
CA GLY A 138 -2.60 -4.92 5.91
C GLY A 138 -2.75 -3.63 6.72
N PHE A 139 -2.41 -3.66 8.01
CA PHE A 139 -2.40 -2.48 8.87
C PHE A 139 -1.42 -1.42 8.38
N CYS A 140 -0.18 -1.80 8.06
CA CYS A 140 0.83 -0.91 7.49
C CYS A 140 0.41 -0.35 6.13
N ALA A 141 -0.28 -1.12 5.29
CA ALA A 141 -0.81 -0.65 4.02
C ALA A 141 -1.89 0.43 4.25
N GLY A 142 -2.81 0.21 5.19
CA GLY A 142 -3.80 1.21 5.59
C GLY A 142 -3.18 2.49 6.18
N ALA A 143 -2.15 2.34 7.01
CA ALA A 143 -1.41 3.47 7.60
C ALA A 143 -0.63 4.28 6.54
N ALA A 144 0.00 3.61 5.57
CA ALA A 144 0.68 4.25 4.44
C ALA A 144 -0.30 5.02 3.56
N LEU A 145 -1.44 4.41 3.22
CA LEU A 145 -2.51 5.07 2.47
C LEU A 145 -3.02 6.32 3.20
N THR A 146 -3.27 6.20 4.50
CA THR A 146 -3.69 7.33 5.34
C THR A 146 -2.64 8.44 5.32
N THR A 147 -1.35 8.08 5.42
CA THR A 147 -0.23 9.02 5.34
C THR A 147 -0.21 9.76 4.00
N LEU A 148 -0.36 9.03 2.88
CA LEU A 148 -0.44 9.61 1.53
C LEU A 148 -1.60 10.60 1.37
N VAL A 149 -2.73 10.36 2.02
CA VAL A 149 -3.89 11.26 2.00
C VAL A 149 -3.65 12.49 2.88
N VAL A 150 -3.15 12.29 4.11
CA VAL A 150 -2.98 13.35 5.12
C VAL A 150 -1.94 14.38 4.67
N ILE A 151 -0.80 13.94 4.15
CA ILE A 151 0.33 14.81 3.82
C ILE A 151 0.04 15.78 2.65
N ARG A 152 -1.02 15.51 1.87
CA ARG A 152 -1.50 16.42 0.80
C ARG A 152 -1.98 17.75 1.35
N LYS A 153 -2.49 17.75 2.58
CA LYS A 153 -2.93 18.96 3.25
C LYS A 153 -1.73 19.58 3.96
N PRO A 154 -1.29 20.80 3.59
CA PRO A 154 -0.08 21.41 4.15
C PRO A 154 -0.13 21.53 5.68
N LYS A 155 -1.32 21.77 6.25
CA LYS A 155 -1.57 21.81 7.70
C LYS A 155 -1.18 20.53 8.44
N TYR A 156 -1.23 19.37 7.78
CA TYR A 156 -1.01 18.06 8.41
C TYR A 156 0.27 17.37 7.94
N ARG A 157 1.18 18.09 7.26
CA ARG A 157 2.44 17.52 6.76
C ARG A 157 3.33 16.96 7.86
N ALA A 158 3.42 17.67 8.99
CA ALA A 158 4.18 17.20 10.15
C ALA A 158 3.67 15.85 10.68
N LEU A 159 2.34 15.69 10.75
CA LEU A 159 1.71 14.46 11.19
C LEU A 159 2.02 13.29 10.23
N GLY A 160 1.91 13.53 8.91
CA GLY A 160 2.22 12.52 7.89
C GLY A 160 3.72 12.17 7.80
N ALA A 161 4.62 13.11 8.07
CA ALA A 161 6.05 12.81 8.12
C ALA A 161 6.40 11.95 9.34
N MET A 162 5.80 12.24 10.51
CA MET A 162 6.05 11.50 11.75
C MET A 162 5.40 10.12 11.78
N SER A 163 4.37 9.86 10.97
CA SER A 163 3.78 8.52 10.86
C SER A 163 4.70 7.52 10.16
N MET A 164 5.58 7.96 9.25
CA MET A 164 6.43 7.07 8.48
C MET A 164 7.47 6.31 9.31
N PRO A 165 8.22 6.94 10.25
CA PRO A 165 9.09 6.19 11.15
C PRO A 165 8.35 5.13 11.98
N ILE A 166 7.15 5.46 12.47
CA ILE A 166 6.32 4.52 13.23
C ILE A 166 5.92 3.34 12.33
N LEU A 167 5.52 3.62 11.09
CA LEU A 167 5.17 2.62 10.10
C LEU A 167 6.33 1.67 9.81
N VAL A 168 7.55 2.20 9.66
CA VAL A 168 8.78 1.42 9.47
C VAL A 168 8.99 0.46 10.64
N VAL A 169 8.89 0.94 11.88
CA VAL A 169 9.05 0.10 13.08
C VAL A 169 8.01 -1.00 13.12
N VAL A 170 6.73 -0.67 12.90
CA VAL A 170 5.64 -1.66 12.90
C VAL A 170 5.84 -2.72 11.82
N LEU A 171 6.21 -2.32 10.59
CA LEU A 171 6.45 -3.27 9.51
C LEU A 171 7.66 -4.17 9.78
N ALA A 172 8.75 -3.59 10.29
CA ALA A 172 9.95 -4.34 10.66
C ALA A 172 9.66 -5.38 11.75
N LEU A 173 8.92 -5.00 12.80
CA LEU A 173 8.46 -5.93 13.84
C LEU A 173 7.54 -7.01 13.26
N GLY A 174 6.65 -6.63 12.34
CA GLY A 174 5.80 -7.58 11.60
C GLY A 174 6.62 -8.65 10.89
N MET A 175 7.68 -8.25 10.18
CA MET A 175 8.57 -9.18 9.47
C MET A 175 9.27 -10.18 10.41
N MET A 176 9.54 -9.79 11.66
CA MET A 176 10.16 -10.69 12.66
C MET A 176 9.21 -11.78 13.16
N LEU A 177 7.88 -11.64 12.96
CA LEU A 177 6.90 -12.66 13.37
C LEU A 177 6.92 -13.92 12.47
N GLY A 178 7.57 -13.84 11.31
CA GLY A 178 7.69 -14.92 10.34
C GLY A 178 6.58 -14.92 9.28
N SER A 179 6.96 -15.16 8.03
CA SER A 179 6.07 -15.15 6.86
C SER A 179 5.38 -16.49 6.58
N GLY A 180 5.48 -17.47 7.48
CA GLY A 180 4.91 -18.80 7.29
C GLY A 180 3.39 -18.77 7.05
N ILE A 181 2.93 -19.39 5.97
CA ILE A 181 1.49 -19.58 5.70
C ILE A 181 1.06 -20.89 6.36
N SER A 182 0.22 -20.83 7.39
CA SER A 182 -0.33 -22.01 8.07
C SER A 182 -1.72 -22.36 7.56
N THR A 183 -2.09 -23.63 7.66
CA THR A 183 -3.47 -24.06 7.38
C THR A 183 -4.37 -23.61 8.52
N LEU A 184 -5.48 -22.95 8.20
CA LEU A 184 -6.38 -22.43 9.23
C LEU A 184 -7.04 -23.57 10.02
N PRO A 185 -7.06 -23.50 11.36
CA PRO A 185 -7.83 -24.41 12.19
C PRO A 185 -9.32 -24.38 11.79
N PRO A 186 -10.04 -25.52 11.85
CA PRO A 186 -11.45 -25.58 11.44
C PRO A 186 -12.36 -24.58 12.16
N ILE A 187 -12.06 -24.25 13.42
CA ILE A 187 -12.86 -23.31 14.23
C ILE A 187 -12.75 -21.85 13.74
N LEU A 188 -11.65 -21.50 13.07
CA LEU A 188 -11.42 -20.16 12.52
C LEU A 188 -11.92 -20.05 11.08
N ASP A 189 -12.39 -21.14 10.46
CA ASP A 189 -12.88 -21.16 9.09
C ASP A 189 -14.33 -20.67 8.98
N SER A 190 -14.53 -19.37 9.16
CA SER A 190 -15.84 -18.73 9.01
C SER A 190 -15.73 -17.49 8.13
N TYR A 191 -16.76 -17.24 7.31
CA TYR A 191 -16.89 -16.02 6.51
C TYR A 191 -16.93 -14.75 7.37
N TRP A 192 -17.30 -14.87 8.66
CA TRP A 192 -17.29 -13.78 9.63
C TRP A 192 -15.89 -13.34 10.04
N ARG A 193 -14.88 -14.20 9.92
CA ARG A 193 -13.52 -13.91 10.41
C ARG A 193 -12.92 -12.66 9.76
N PRO A 194 -12.85 -12.52 8.42
CA PRO A 194 -12.30 -11.32 7.80
C PRO A 194 -13.06 -10.06 8.21
N ILE A 195 -14.39 -10.13 8.34
CA ILE A 195 -15.24 -9.00 8.75
C ILE A 195 -14.91 -8.59 10.19
N HIS A 196 -14.96 -9.53 11.13
CA HIS A 196 -14.69 -9.27 12.54
C HIS A 196 -13.27 -8.74 12.77
N VAL A 197 -12.26 -9.41 12.21
CA VAL A 197 -10.85 -9.03 12.37
C VAL A 197 -10.59 -7.65 11.77
N SER A 198 -11.13 -7.35 10.58
CA SER A 198 -10.96 -6.02 9.97
C SER A 198 -11.57 -4.90 10.81
N ILE A 199 -12.78 -5.10 11.32
CA ILE A 199 -13.45 -4.11 12.19
C ILE A 199 -12.67 -3.93 13.49
N ALA A 200 -12.22 -5.03 14.11
CA ALA A 200 -11.42 -4.97 15.33
C ALA A 200 -10.10 -4.20 15.11
N THR A 201 -9.37 -4.50 14.03
CA THR A 201 -8.13 -3.80 13.67
C THR A 201 -8.34 -2.30 13.42
N LEU A 202 -9.41 -1.93 12.71
CA LEU A 202 -9.77 -0.52 12.51
C LEU A 202 -10.11 0.17 13.83
N ALA A 203 -10.87 -0.48 14.71
CA ALA A 203 -11.20 0.06 16.03
C ALA A 203 -9.94 0.30 16.87
N TYR A 204 -9.01 -0.66 16.90
CA TYR A 204 -7.73 -0.47 17.59
C TYR A 204 -6.91 0.69 17.01
N GLY A 205 -6.90 0.85 15.68
CA GLY A 205 -6.25 1.98 15.02
C GLY A 205 -6.83 3.34 15.42
N VAL A 206 -8.17 3.45 15.46
CA VAL A 206 -8.87 4.69 15.88
C VAL A 206 -8.66 4.99 17.36
N CYS A 207 -8.67 3.97 18.22
CA CYS A 207 -8.38 4.13 19.65
C CYS A 207 -6.93 4.60 19.87
N LEU A 208 -5.96 4.01 19.16
CA LEU A 208 -4.56 4.41 19.22
C LEU A 208 -4.36 5.86 18.74
N PHE A 209 -5.04 6.25 17.67
CA PHE A 209 -5.00 7.63 17.18
C PHE A 209 -5.58 8.63 18.18
N SER A 210 -6.74 8.31 18.77
CA SER A 210 -7.38 9.12 19.82
C SER A 210 -6.49 9.26 21.05
N PHE A 211 -5.88 8.16 21.49
CA PHE A 211 -4.91 8.17 22.59
C PHE A 211 -3.70 9.05 22.26
N GLY A 212 -3.14 8.94 21.05
CA GLY A 212 -2.02 9.76 20.61
C GLY A 212 -2.35 11.26 20.59
N LEU A 213 -3.56 11.64 20.17
CA LEU A 213 -4.03 13.03 20.23
C LEU A 213 -4.19 13.53 21.67
N ALA A 214 -4.79 12.71 22.55
CA ALA A 214 -4.94 13.06 23.96
C ALA A 214 -3.58 13.24 24.65
N PHE A 215 -2.62 12.37 24.35
CA PHE A 215 -1.25 12.46 24.87
C PHE A 215 -0.51 13.70 24.34
N ALA A 216 -0.61 13.98 23.04
CA ALA A 216 -0.02 15.18 22.45
C ALA A 216 -0.63 16.47 23.02
N TYR A 217 -1.94 16.48 23.31
CA TYR A 217 -2.61 17.59 23.98
C TYR A 217 -2.07 17.79 25.39
N LEU A 218 -1.91 16.72 26.17
CA LEU A 218 -1.34 16.77 27.51
C LEU A 218 0.10 17.32 27.52
N LEU A 219 0.93 16.94 26.55
CA LEU A 219 2.31 17.44 26.45
C LEU A 219 2.41 18.91 26.02
N LYS A 220 1.39 19.44 25.33
CA LYS A 220 1.37 20.83 24.90
C LYS A 220 0.95 21.77 26.03
N ASP A 221 -0.04 21.34 26.81
CA ASP A 221 -0.68 22.16 27.84
C ASP A 221 -0.18 21.84 29.27
N GLY A 222 0.64 20.80 29.43
CA GLY A 222 1.28 20.40 30.70
C GLY A 222 2.72 20.86 30.86
#